data_AF-A0A7C7LXA9-F1
#
_entry.id   AF-A0A7C7LXA9-F1
#
_cell.length_a   1.000
_cell.length_b   1.000
_cell.length_c   1.000
_cell.angle_alpha   90.00
_cell.angle_beta   90.00
_cell.angle_gamma   90.00
#
_symmetry.space_group_name_H-M   'P 1'
#
loop_
_entity.id
_entity.type
_entity.pdbx_description
1 polymer ?
#
loop_
_entity_poly.entity_id
_entity_poly.type
_entity_poly.pdbx_seq_one_letter_code
_entity_poly.pdbx_strand_id
1 'polypeptide(L)'
;MLWIFAIFGGIYSFNLALLLMGHIQKLKASQFIEACEFIGLKKTTIIFKHIIWHHSKSLFGSQASYIFAQCVLLELTLSYNAIGYGYSSNSLSIGSLFDRAVLEKPMSEHMFMPLIAALLLTLTFSYLSQNFEKRFQK
;
A
#
# COMPACT_ATOMS: atom_id res chain seq x y z
N MET A 1 4.38 5.41 -17.87
CA MET A 1 4.38 4.86 -16.50
C MET A 1 3.07 5.10 -15.75
N LEU A 2 2.45 6.29 -15.81
CA LEU A 2 1.19 6.61 -15.12
C LEU A 2 0.06 5.59 -15.28
N TRP A 3 -0.17 5.07 -16.50
CA TRP A 3 -1.22 4.07 -16.75
C TRP A 3 -1.04 2.77 -15.97
N ILE A 4 0.20 2.33 -15.72
CA ILE A 4 0.49 1.10 -14.98
C ILE A 4 0.11 1.29 -13.51
N PHE A 5 0.50 2.43 -12.93
CA PHE A 5 0.09 2.80 -11.57
C PHE A 5 -1.42 2.96 -11.43
N ALA A 6 -2.10 3.46 -12.47
CA ALA A 6 -3.56 3.57 -12.47
C ALA A 6 -4.25 2.19 -12.46
N ILE A 7 -3.78 1.24 -13.28
CA ILE A 7 -4.31 -0.14 -13.30
C ILE A 7 -4.03 -0.83 -11.97
N PHE A 8 -2.80 -0.71 -11.46
CA PHE A 8 -2.41 -1.26 -10.17
C PHE A 8 -3.31 -0.68 -9.06
N GLY A 9 -3.45 0.64 -8.99
CA GLY A 9 -4.34 1.32 -8.04
C GLY A 9 -5.79 0.84 -8.11
N GLY A 10 -6.32 0.57 -9.30
CA GLY A 10 -7.65 -0.02 -9.49
C GLY A 10 -7.79 -1.40 -8.85
N ILE A 11 -6.82 -2.29 -9.08
CA ILE A 11 -6.79 -3.64 -8.51
C ILE A 11 -6.70 -3.59 -6.98
N TYR A 12 -5.85 -2.72 -6.42
CA TYR A 12 -5.74 -2.58 -4.97
C TYR A 12 -6.98 -1.97 -4.32
N SER A 13 -7.68 -1.07 -5.01
CA SER A 13 -8.94 -0.50 -4.53
C SER A 13 -10.01 -1.59 -4.36
N PHE A 14 -10.07 -2.54 -5.30
CA PHE A 14 -10.98 -3.69 -5.19
C PHE A 14 -10.63 -4.60 -4.01
N ASN A 15 -9.35 -4.92 -3.82
CA ASN A 15 -8.90 -5.70 -2.66
C ASN A 15 -9.21 -5.01 -1.32
N LEU A 16 -9.04 -3.69 -1.26
CA LEU A 16 -9.39 -2.89 -0.08
C LEU A 16 -10.89 -2.96 0.21
N ALA A 17 -11.75 -2.89 -0.83
CA ALA A 17 -13.19 -3.01 -0.67
C ALA A 17 -13.61 -4.39 -0.12
N LEU A 18 -12.98 -5.47 -0.59
CA LEU A 18 -13.21 -6.82 -0.06
C LEU A 18 -12.80 -6.95 1.41
N LEU A 19 -11.64 -6.41 1.78
CA LEU A 19 -11.17 -6.40 3.16
C LEU A 19 -12.10 -5.60 4.07
N LEU A 20 -12.57 -4.44 3.60
CA LEU A 20 -13.55 -3.62 4.31
C LEU A 20 -14.86 -4.39 4.51
N MET A 21 -15.34 -5.11 3.49
CA MET A 21 -16.54 -5.93 3.58
C MET A 21 -16.41 -7.05 4.62
N GLY A 22 -15.27 -7.75 4.64
CA GLY A 22 -14.97 -8.76 5.66
C GLY A 22 -14.94 -8.17 7.07
N HIS A 23 -14.41 -6.95 7.22
CA HIS A 23 -14.41 -6.24 8.49
C HIS A 23 -15.83 -5.89 8.97
N ILE A 24 -16.68 -5.38 8.07
CA ILE A 24 -18.09 -5.07 8.36
C ILE A 24 -18.84 -6.34 8.78
N GLN A 25 -18.62 -7.47 8.11
CA GLN A 25 -19.25 -8.74 8.47
C GLN A 25 -18.85 -9.21 9.87
N LYS A 26 -17.58 -9.01 10.26
CA LYS A 26 -17.11 -9.31 11.62
C LYS A 26 -17.82 -8.46 12.68
N LEU A 27 -18.00 -7.17 12.43
CA LEU A 27 -18.74 -6.26 13.32
C LEU A 27 -20.24 -6.60 13.39
N LYS A 28 -20.82 -7.08 12.28
CA LYS A 28 -22.20 -7.56 12.25
C LYS A 28 -22.36 -8.81 13.11
N ALA A 29 -21.40 -9.73 13.07
CA ALA A 29 -21.41 -10.96 13.86
C ALA A 29 -21.30 -10.71 15.38
N SER A 30 -20.68 -9.60 15.81
CA SER A 30 -20.52 -9.26 17.23
C SER A 30 -21.70 -8.49 17.84
N GLN A 31 -22.88 -8.50 17.20
CA GLN A 31 -24.09 -7.75 17.61
C GLN A 31 -23.88 -6.23 17.80
N PHE A 32 -22.78 -5.66 17.31
CA PHE A 32 -22.47 -4.24 17.47
C PHE A 32 -23.53 -3.36 16.80
N ILE A 33 -24.02 -3.81 15.64
CA ILE A 33 -25.06 -3.12 14.88
C ILE A 33 -26.39 -3.12 15.64
N GLU A 34 -26.75 -4.25 16.25
CA GLU A 34 -27.98 -4.38 17.05
C GLU A 34 -27.91 -3.47 18.28
N ALA A 35 -26.78 -3.44 19.00
CA ALA A 35 -26.57 -2.54 20.13
C ALA A 35 -26.70 -1.06 19.74
N CYS A 36 -26.14 -0.63 18.60
CA CYS A 36 -26.30 0.74 18.11
C CYS A 36 -27.74 1.06 17.70
N GLU A 37 -28.48 0.10 17.15
CA GLU A 37 -29.89 0.25 16.79
C GLU A 37 -30.77 0.41 18.04
N PHE A 38 -30.48 -0.33 19.13
CA PHE A 38 -31.12 -0.14 20.45
C PHE A 38 -30.90 1.25 21.06
N ILE A 39 -29.76 1.88 20.77
CA ILE A 39 -29.43 3.25 21.22
C ILE A 39 -30.14 4.31 20.36
N GLY A 40 -30.88 3.91 19.31
CA GLY A 40 -31.66 4.83 18.46
C GLY A 40 -30.83 5.55 17.40
N LEU A 41 -29.64 5.05 17.07
CA LEU A 41 -28.79 5.62 16.03
C LEU A 41 -29.28 5.25 14.63
N LYS A 42 -29.29 6.22 13.70
CA LYS A 42 -29.63 5.98 12.30
C LYS A 42 -28.59 5.09 11.62
N LYS A 43 -29.03 4.07 10.85
CA LYS A 43 -28.16 3.10 10.14
C LYS A 43 -27.05 3.75 9.30
N THR A 44 -27.35 4.88 8.66
CA THR A 44 -26.36 5.64 7.86
C THR A 44 -25.23 6.22 8.71
N THR A 45 -25.53 6.70 9.92
CA THR A 45 -24.52 7.25 10.84
C THR A 45 -23.65 6.14 11.43
N ILE A 46 -24.25 4.99 11.73
CA ILE A 46 -23.53 3.79 12.22
C ILE A 46 -22.48 3.35 11.18
N ILE A 47 -22.89 3.24 9.91
CA ILE A 47 -22.00 2.78 8.83
C ILE A 47 -20.90 3.81 8.53
N PHE A 48 -21.26 5.06 8.21
CA PHE A 48 -20.27 6.04 7.77
C PHE A 48 -19.36 6.54 8.89
N LYS A 49 -19.93 6.85 10.07
CA LYS A 49 -19.17 7.48 11.15
C LYS A 49 -18.54 6.47 12.09
N HIS A 50 -19.21 5.38 12.46
CA HIS A 50 -18.64 4.41 13.38
C HIS A 50 -17.85 3.31 12.68
N ILE A 51 -18.42 2.69 11.65
CA ILE A 51 -17.74 1.56 11.00
C ILE A 51 -16.61 2.05 10.09
N ILE A 52 -16.90 2.92 9.12
CA ILE A 52 -15.90 3.37 8.15
C ILE A 52 -14.88 4.32 8.79
N TRP A 53 -15.32 5.33 9.54
CA TRP A 53 -14.41 6.35 10.07
C TRP A 53 -13.71 5.98 11.38
N HIS A 54 -14.34 5.25 12.30
CA HIS A 54 -13.68 4.87 13.56
C HIS A 54 -12.98 3.51 13.47
N HIS A 55 -13.60 2.51 12.85
CA HIS A 55 -13.01 1.17 12.76
C HIS A 55 -12.08 0.99 11.55
N SER A 56 -12.34 1.62 10.41
CA SER A 56 -11.50 1.36 9.22
C SER A 56 -10.27 2.24 9.05
N LYS A 57 -10.09 3.31 9.85
CA LYS A 57 -8.90 4.20 9.74
C LYS A 57 -7.57 3.47 9.82
N SER A 58 -7.45 2.50 10.73
CA SER A 58 -6.22 1.71 10.87
C SER A 58 -6.01 0.77 9.70
N LEU A 59 -7.10 0.20 9.15
CA LEU A 59 -7.08 -0.65 7.96
C LEU A 59 -6.63 0.15 6.73
N PHE A 60 -7.11 1.39 6.57
CA PHE A 60 -6.62 2.29 5.53
C PHE A 60 -5.12 2.59 5.71
N GLY A 61 -4.65 2.84 6.93
CA GLY A 61 -3.24 3.12 7.21
C GLY A 61 -2.31 1.94 6.93
N SER A 62 -2.69 0.73 7.36
CA SER A 62 -1.91 -0.48 7.09
C SER A 62 -1.88 -0.81 5.60
N GLN A 63 -3.04 -0.78 4.94
CA GLN A 63 -3.14 -1.06 3.50
C GLN A 63 -2.41 -0.02 2.65
N ALA A 64 -2.52 1.27 2.97
CA ALA A 64 -1.78 2.31 2.26
C ALA A 64 -0.26 2.12 2.36
N SER A 65 0.24 1.78 3.56
CA SER A 65 1.67 1.52 3.77
C SER A 65 2.15 0.27 3.02
N TYR A 66 1.31 -0.77 2.96
CA TYR A 66 1.61 -2.00 2.21
C TYR A 66 1.66 -1.74 0.70
N ILE A 67 0.66 -1.03 0.16
CA ILE A 67 0.59 -0.65 -1.25
C ILE A 67 1.79 0.22 -1.63
N PHE A 68 2.21 1.13 -0.75
CA PHE A 68 3.38 1.96 -1.00
C PHE A 68 4.66 1.12 -1.16
N ALA A 69 4.89 0.15 -0.28
CA ALA A 69 6.04 -0.77 -0.40
C ALA A 69 5.99 -1.57 -1.73
N GLN A 70 4.80 -2.05 -2.12
CA GLN A 70 4.60 -2.76 -3.38
C GLN A 70 4.86 -1.86 -4.60
N CYS A 71 4.41 -0.60 -4.57
CA CYS A 71 4.66 0.38 -5.63
C CYS A 71 6.15 0.66 -5.83
N VAL A 72 6.94 0.72 -4.76
CA VAL A 72 8.39 0.95 -4.86
C VAL A 72 9.10 -0.23 -5.53
N LEU A 73 8.75 -1.47 -5.16
CA LEU A 73 9.30 -2.67 -5.81
C LEU A 73 8.91 -2.74 -7.29
N LEU A 74 7.65 -2.40 -7.58
CA LEU A 74 7.14 -2.35 -8.94
C LEU A 74 7.84 -1.28 -9.78
N GLU A 75 8.09 -0.10 -9.20
CA GLU A 75 8.86 0.96 -9.86
C GLU A 75 10.29 0.49 -10.18
N LEU A 76 10.98 -0.10 -9.21
CA LEU A 76 12.33 -0.63 -9.40
C LEU A 76 12.37 -1.70 -10.50
N THR A 77 11.38 -2.60 -10.53
CA THR A 77 11.30 -3.69 -11.51
C THR A 77 11.03 -3.16 -12.92
N LEU A 78 10.13 -2.19 -13.05
CA LEU A 78 9.75 -1.65 -14.36
C LEU A 78 10.77 -0.69 -14.93
N SER A 79 11.48 0.07 -14.07
CA SER A 79 12.44 1.07 -14.50
C SER A 79 13.68 0.50 -15.20
N TYR A 80 13.76 -0.82 -15.39
CA TYR A 80 14.80 -1.45 -16.16
C TYR A 80 14.65 -1.08 -17.65
N ASN A 81 15.64 -0.37 -18.19
CA ASN A 81 15.59 0.20 -19.54
C ASN A 81 15.44 -0.85 -20.65
N ALA A 82 15.80 -2.12 -20.40
CA ALA A 82 15.56 -3.21 -21.35
C ALA A 82 14.06 -3.53 -21.58
N ILE A 83 13.16 -3.06 -20.71
CA ILE A 83 11.70 -3.22 -20.84
C ILE A 83 11.10 -2.05 -21.67
N GLY A 84 11.90 -1.01 -21.98
CA GLY A 84 11.46 0.18 -22.74
C GLY A 84 10.48 1.09 -21.98
N TYR A 85 10.22 0.77 -20.71
CA TYR A 85 9.32 1.48 -19.81
C TYR A 85 10.13 2.07 -18.65
N GLY A 86 10.87 3.14 -18.89
CA GLY A 86 11.62 3.86 -17.86
C GLY A 86 11.22 5.33 -17.80
N TYR A 87 11.36 5.94 -16.64
CA TYR A 87 11.39 7.40 -16.58
C TYR A 87 12.70 7.87 -17.25
N SER A 88 12.70 9.03 -17.92
CA SER A 88 13.93 9.56 -18.53
C SER A 88 15.07 9.51 -17.53
N SER A 89 16.27 9.09 -17.97
CA SER A 89 17.41 8.89 -17.08
C SER A 89 17.60 10.10 -16.15
N ASN A 90 17.33 11.33 -16.62
CA ASN A 90 17.42 12.59 -15.86
C ASN A 90 16.46 12.77 -14.66
N SER A 91 15.53 11.85 -14.42
CA SER A 91 14.64 11.92 -13.26
C SER A 91 15.22 11.22 -12.04
N LEU A 92 14.95 11.77 -10.85
CA LEU A 92 15.43 11.22 -9.58
C LEU A 92 14.43 10.19 -9.05
N SER A 93 14.69 8.92 -9.31
CA SER A 93 13.92 7.80 -8.74
C SER A 93 14.82 6.61 -8.42
N ILE A 94 14.36 5.71 -7.54
CA ILE A 94 15.16 4.55 -7.13
C ILE A 94 15.41 3.61 -8.33
N GLY A 95 14.41 3.47 -9.19
CA GLY A 95 14.53 2.71 -10.44
C GLY A 95 15.50 3.31 -11.44
N SER A 96 15.48 4.63 -11.63
CA SER A 96 16.40 5.30 -12.58
C SER A 96 17.85 5.31 -12.05
N LEU A 97 18.04 5.37 -10.74
CA LEU A 97 19.35 5.21 -10.10
C LEU A 97 19.93 3.81 -10.30
N PHE A 98 19.09 2.77 -10.22
CA PHE A 98 19.51 1.41 -10.53
C PHE A 98 19.91 1.26 -12.00
N ASP A 99 19.08 1.76 -12.92
CA ASP A 99 19.36 1.69 -14.36
C ASP A 99 20.68 2.40 -14.73
N ARG A 100 20.91 3.60 -14.20
CA ARG A 100 22.18 4.34 -14.36
C ARG A 100 23.38 3.56 -13.83
N ALA A 101 23.25 2.99 -12.63
CA ALA A 101 24.35 2.22 -12.02
C ALA A 101 24.71 0.98 -12.84
N VAL A 102 23.73 0.34 -13.48
CA VAL A 102 23.95 -0.79 -14.39
C VAL A 102 24.58 -0.34 -15.72
N LEU A 103 24.11 0.77 -16.30
CA LEU A 103 24.56 1.27 -17.60
C LEU A 103 25.98 1.88 -17.57
N GLU A 104 26.35 2.61 -16.52
CA GLU A 104 27.67 3.25 -16.44
C GLU A 104 28.80 2.25 -16.20
N LYS A 105 28.58 1.25 -15.33
CA LYS A 105 29.59 0.23 -15.05
C LYS A 105 28.94 -1.08 -14.55
N PRO A 106 28.68 -2.05 -15.44
CA PRO A 106 28.09 -3.32 -15.04
C PRO A 106 29.00 -4.02 -14.02
N MET A 107 28.40 -4.58 -12.96
CA MET A 107 29.11 -5.26 -11.85
C MET A 107 29.97 -4.34 -10.96
N SER A 108 29.69 -3.03 -10.91
CA SER A 108 30.32 -2.10 -9.96
C SER A 108 29.62 -2.12 -8.59
N GLU A 109 30.34 -1.82 -7.52
CA GLU A 109 29.81 -1.73 -6.14
C GLU A 109 28.61 -0.77 -6.02
N HIS A 110 28.56 0.24 -6.88
CA HIS A 110 27.48 1.24 -6.92
C HIS A 110 26.12 0.67 -7.35
N MET A 111 26.06 -0.51 -7.98
CA MET A 111 24.81 -1.18 -8.33
C MET A 111 24.03 -1.63 -7.08
N PHE A 112 24.73 -1.95 -5.99
CA PHE A 112 24.10 -2.41 -4.76
C PHE A 112 23.44 -1.29 -3.96
N MET A 113 23.89 -0.04 -4.12
CA MET A 113 23.38 1.10 -3.37
C MET A 113 21.87 1.34 -3.56
N PRO A 114 21.33 1.45 -4.79
CA PRO A 114 19.89 1.62 -5.00
C PRO A 114 19.09 0.37 -4.59
N LEU A 115 19.67 -0.83 -4.69
CA LEU A 115 19.01 -2.08 -4.29
C LEU A 115 18.85 -2.17 -2.76
N ILE A 116 19.90 -1.81 -2.02
CA ILE A 116 19.87 -1.71 -0.56
C ILE A 116 18.87 -0.63 -0.13
N ALA A 117 18.86 0.54 -0.79
CA ALA A 117 17.92 1.61 -0.51
C ALA A 117 16.46 1.16 -0.71
N ALA A 118 16.16 0.47 -1.81
CA ALA A 118 14.83 -0.08 -2.08
C ALA A 118 14.42 -1.12 -1.02
N LEU A 119 15.34 -2.00 -0.62
CA LEU A 119 15.10 -3.02 0.38
C LEU A 119 14.81 -2.39 1.76
N LEU A 120 15.60 -1.40 2.17
CA LEU A 120 15.43 -0.71 3.45
C LEU A 120 14.11 0.07 3.49
N LEU A 121 13.74 0.75 2.40
CA LEU A 121 12.47 1.45 2.26
C LEU A 121 11.28 0.49 2.32
N THR A 122 11.33 -0.61 1.56
CA THR A 122 10.21 -1.57 1.51
C THR A 122 10.03 -2.30 2.83
N LEU A 123 11.11 -2.62 3.54
CA LEU A 123 11.06 -3.18 4.90
C LEU A 123 10.47 -2.20 5.90
N THR A 124 10.88 -0.93 5.88
CA THR A 124 10.36 0.08 6.84
C THR A 124 8.86 0.30 6.66
N PHE A 125 8.38 0.44 5.42
CA PHE A 125 6.95 0.58 5.15
C PHE A 125 6.15 -0.69 5.42
N SER A 126 6.72 -1.87 5.13
CA SER A 126 6.08 -3.15 5.44
C SER A 126 5.97 -3.39 6.94
N TYR A 127 7.01 -3.04 7.71
CA TYR A 127 7.01 -3.08 9.16
C TYR A 127 6.00 -2.09 9.75
N LEU A 128 5.94 -0.88 9.20
CA LEU A 128 4.96 0.14 9.59
C LEU A 128 3.53 -0.37 9.36
N SER A 129 3.26 -0.99 8.21
CA SER A 129 1.98 -1.61 7.88
C SER A 129 1.57 -2.66 8.92
N GLN A 130 2.48 -3.59 9.24
CA GLN A 130 2.24 -4.62 10.26
C GLN A 130 2.02 -4.03 11.65
N ASN A 131 2.70 -2.94 12.00
CA ASN A 131 2.52 -2.30 13.29
C ASN A 131 1.12 -1.66 13.42
N PHE A 132 0.63 -1.04 12.34
CA PHE A 132 -0.75 -0.54 12.28
C PHE A 132 -1.79 -1.66 12.35
N GLU A 133 -1.48 -2.82 11.78
CA GLU A 133 -2.34 -4.00 11.86
C GLU A 133 -2.33 -4.66 13.27
N LYS A 134 -1.17 -4.76 13.91
CA LYS A 134 -1.05 -5.32 15.27
C LYS A 134 -1.73 -4.46 16.33
N ARG A 135 -1.73 -3.14 16.17
CA ARG A 135 -2.48 -2.22 17.05
C ARG A 135 -4.00 -2.42 16.95
N PHE A 136 -4.49 -3.15 15.95
CA PHE A 136 -5.90 -3.33 15.67
C PHE A 136 -6.47 -4.67 16.16
N GLN A 137 -5.64 -5.69 16.36
CA GLN A 137 -6.08 -6.98 16.92
C GLN A 137 -6.11 -7.02 18.46
N LYS A 138 -5.77 -5.91 19.14
CA LYS A 138 -5.99 -5.70 20.58
C LYS A 138 -7.28 -4.92 20.80
#